data_AF-A0A350UJX0-F1
#
_entry.id   AF-A0A350UJX0-F1
#
_cell.length_a   1.000
_cell.length_b   1.000
_cell.length_c   1.000
_cell.angle_alpha   90.00
_cell.angle_beta   90.00
_cell.angle_gamma   90.00
#
_symmetry.space_group_name_H-M   'P 1'
#
loop_
_entity.id
_entity.type
_entity.pdbx_description
1 polymer ?
#
loop_
_entity_poly.entity_id
_entity_poly.type
_entity_poly.pdbx_seq_one_letter_code
_entity_poly.pdbx_strand_id
1 'polypeptide(L)'
;MNPSRFIAAGLAITALIAGVFFWLNSRSAARLDGAILNIRSIATDTRALVVILDTRVNNPGRALFMVRDVSVLIEDSEGTLLEAEAAPEPDIDRLLDYHKTLGPRYNPTLKSRTRLDPGHTADYTIAGAFLLTEAEFAARRSLRVKITDVDGAQIELAPSSTPYR
;
A
#
# COMPACT_ATOMS: atom_id res chain seq x y z
N MET A 1 -10.56 55.14 3.89
CA MET A 1 -11.13 53.78 3.83
C MET A 1 -9.96 52.80 3.86
N ASN A 2 -9.79 52.03 4.94
CA ASN A 2 -8.51 51.36 5.20
C ASN A 2 -8.36 50.07 4.40
N PRO A 3 -7.42 50.00 3.44
CA PRO A 3 -7.26 48.84 2.55
C PRO A 3 -6.93 47.54 3.31
N SER A 4 -6.33 47.68 4.50
CA SER A 4 -6.02 46.56 5.41
C SER A 4 -7.25 45.75 5.84
N ARG A 5 -8.43 46.38 5.93
CA ARG A 5 -9.67 45.68 6.31
C ARG A 5 -10.19 44.78 5.19
N PHE A 6 -10.03 45.17 3.93
CA PHE A 6 -10.44 44.37 2.78
C PHE A 6 -9.49 43.18 2.56
N ILE A 7 -8.18 43.39 2.75
CA ILE A 7 -7.19 42.32 2.68
C ILE A 7 -7.46 41.29 3.80
N ALA A 8 -7.68 41.75 5.04
CA ALA A 8 -7.99 40.86 6.16
C ALA A 8 -9.28 40.05 5.95
N ALA A 9 -10.34 40.70 5.42
CA ALA A 9 -11.59 40.02 5.10
C ALA A 9 -11.42 38.96 3.99
N GLY A 10 -10.66 39.28 2.93
CA GLY A 10 -10.37 38.33 1.85
C GLY A 10 -9.57 37.12 2.33
N LEU A 11 -8.55 37.33 3.16
CA LEU A 11 -7.71 36.26 3.70
C LEU A 11 -8.50 35.33 4.64
N ALA A 12 -9.41 35.88 5.45
CA ALA A 12 -10.28 35.11 6.31
C ALA A 12 -11.23 34.20 5.51
N ILE A 13 -11.79 34.70 4.41
CA ILE A 13 -12.67 33.91 3.53
C ILE A 13 -11.89 32.79 2.85
N THR A 14 -10.70 33.06 2.32
CA THR A 14 -9.86 32.03 1.68
C THR A 14 -9.44 30.95 2.67
N ALA A 15 -9.04 31.32 3.89
CA ALA A 15 -8.70 30.36 4.94
C ALA A 15 -9.90 29.51 5.36
N LEU A 16 -11.10 30.09 5.43
CA LEU A 16 -12.33 29.37 5.75
C LEU A 16 -12.73 28.39 4.65
N ILE A 17 -12.64 28.79 3.37
CA ILE A 17 -12.90 27.91 2.23
C ILE A 17 -11.87 26.78 2.20
N ALA A 18 -10.58 27.08 2.33
CA ALA A 18 -9.52 26.08 2.38
C ALA A 18 -9.70 25.11 3.56
N GLY A 19 -10.08 25.62 4.74
CA GLY A 19 -10.38 24.81 5.93
C GLY A 19 -11.58 23.89 5.74
N VAL A 20 -12.65 24.37 5.10
CA VAL A 20 -13.83 23.55 4.77
C VAL A 20 -13.48 22.49 3.73
N PHE A 21 -12.74 22.83 2.68
CA PHE A 21 -12.25 21.87 1.69
C PHE A 21 -11.36 20.80 2.33
N PHE A 22 -10.42 21.21 3.18
CA PHE A 22 -9.55 20.30 3.91
C PHE A 22 -10.34 19.37 4.84
N TRP A 23 -11.35 19.90 5.54
CA TRP A 23 -12.19 19.13 6.45
C TRP A 23 -13.13 18.16 5.72
N LEU A 24 -13.70 18.56 4.57
CA LEU A 24 -14.51 17.70 3.72
C LEU A 24 -13.67 16.59 3.08
N ASN A 25 -12.48 16.92 2.57
CA ASN A 25 -11.56 15.94 1.98
C ASN A 25 -11.03 14.92 3.01
N SER A 26 -10.87 15.35 4.26
CA SER A 26 -10.46 14.46 5.36
C SER A 26 -11.54 13.44 5.77
N ARG A 27 -12.81 13.66 5.38
CA ARG A 27 -13.95 12.78 5.74
C ARG A 27 -14.34 11.76 4.67
N SER A 28 -13.95 11.95 3.40
CA SER A 28 -14.16 10.94 2.34
C SER A 28 -12.95 10.05 2.11
N ALA A 29 -11.93 10.11 2.97
CA ALA A 29 -10.80 9.21 2.89
C ALA A 29 -11.29 7.78 3.12
N ALA A 30 -11.41 7.00 2.04
CA ALA A 30 -11.61 5.57 2.11
C ALA A 30 -10.43 4.99 2.91
N ARG A 31 -10.66 4.78 4.21
CA ARG A 31 -9.64 4.25 5.11
C ARG A 31 -9.69 2.74 4.98
N LEU A 32 -8.84 2.18 4.14
CA LEU A 32 -8.39 0.81 4.36
C LEU A 32 -7.46 0.81 5.57
N ASP A 33 -7.65 -0.19 6.42
CA ASP A 33 -6.77 -0.51 7.53
C ASP A 33 -6.19 -1.90 7.28
N GLY A 34 -5.05 -2.21 7.86
CA GLY A 34 -4.37 -3.46 7.60
C GLY A 34 -2.91 -3.46 7.97
N ALA A 35 -2.29 -4.63 7.78
CA ALA A 35 -0.88 -4.81 8.02
C ALA A 35 -0.31 -5.94 7.16
N ILE A 36 0.99 -5.88 6.90
CA ILE A 36 1.72 -7.03 6.37
C ILE A 36 1.94 -8.01 7.53
N LEU A 37 1.40 -9.21 7.38
CA LEU A 37 1.45 -10.29 8.36
C LEU A 37 2.73 -11.12 8.20
N ASN A 38 3.12 -11.40 6.95
CA ASN A 38 4.26 -12.24 6.64
C ASN A 38 5.03 -11.69 5.43
N ILE A 39 6.35 -11.85 5.47
CA ILE A 39 7.27 -11.38 4.43
C ILE A 39 8.16 -12.55 4.03
N ARG A 40 8.10 -12.91 2.76
CA ARG A 40 8.96 -13.91 2.12
C ARG A 40 9.75 -13.22 1.01
N SER A 41 11.03 -13.53 0.87
CA SER A 41 11.89 -12.98 -0.19
C SER A 41 12.63 -14.10 -0.90
N ILE A 42 12.86 -13.92 -2.19
CA ILE A 42 13.53 -14.88 -3.07
C ILE A 42 14.52 -14.15 -3.96
N ALA A 43 15.80 -14.47 -3.84
CA ALA A 43 16.77 -14.11 -4.86
C ALA A 43 16.54 -14.95 -6.13
N THR A 44 16.15 -14.30 -7.21
CA THR A 44 16.03 -14.92 -8.54
C THR A 44 17.36 -14.86 -9.29
N ASP A 45 18.16 -13.82 -9.03
CA ASP A 45 19.51 -13.62 -9.59
C ASP A 45 20.34 -12.77 -8.60
N THR A 46 21.60 -12.51 -8.94
CA THR A 46 22.58 -11.74 -8.19
C THR A 46 22.06 -10.38 -7.72
N ARG A 47 21.21 -9.73 -8.51
CA ARG A 47 20.58 -8.44 -8.17
C ARG A 47 19.11 -8.41 -8.59
N ALA A 48 18.41 -9.52 -8.43
CA ALA A 48 16.98 -9.61 -8.67
C ALA A 48 16.32 -10.35 -7.51
N LEU A 49 15.40 -9.65 -6.83
CA LEU A 49 14.71 -10.14 -5.65
C LEU A 49 13.20 -10.03 -5.87
N VAL A 50 12.49 -11.12 -5.64
CA VAL A 50 11.03 -11.10 -5.54
C VAL A 50 10.65 -11.14 -4.07
N VAL A 51 9.78 -10.22 -3.67
CA VAL A 51 9.22 -10.15 -2.32
C VAL A 51 7.76 -10.56 -2.39
N ILE A 52 7.35 -11.50 -1.55
CA ILE A 52 5.98 -11.99 -1.41
C ILE A 52 5.49 -11.61 -0.01
N LEU A 53 4.36 -10.93 0.04
CA LEU A 53 3.77 -10.33 1.23
C LEU A 53 2.40 -10.94 1.43
N ASP A 54 2.16 -11.49 2.61
CA ASP A 54 0.80 -11.81 3.03
C ASP A 54 0.30 -10.67 3.89
N THR A 55 -0.81 -10.05 3.49
CA THR A 55 -1.36 -8.84 4.10
C THR A 55 -2.78 -9.08 4.56
N ARG A 56 -3.14 -8.50 5.71
CA ARG A 56 -4.53 -8.37 6.12
C ARG A 56 -5.05 -7.03 5.69
N VAL A 57 -6.17 -7.01 4.99
CA VAL A 57 -6.85 -5.79 4.57
C VAL A 57 -8.24 -5.79 5.20
N ASN A 58 -8.57 -4.67 5.85
CA ASN A 58 -9.86 -4.38 6.44
C ASN A 58 -10.39 -3.08 5.85
N ASN A 59 -11.65 -3.07 5.40
CA ASN A 59 -12.36 -1.84 5.08
C ASN A 59 -13.31 -1.47 6.24
N PRO A 60 -12.84 -0.74 7.28
CA PRO A 60 -13.71 -0.22 8.34
C PRO A 60 -14.67 0.89 7.86
N GLY A 61 -14.52 1.33 6.62
CA GLY A 61 -15.34 2.36 6.01
C GLY A 61 -16.79 1.91 5.80
N ARG A 62 -17.63 2.89 5.41
CA ARG A 62 -19.03 2.68 5.03
C ARG A 62 -19.24 2.65 3.52
N ALA A 63 -18.17 2.81 2.75
CA ALA A 63 -18.17 2.85 1.29
C ALA A 63 -17.34 1.69 0.74
N LEU A 64 -17.69 1.26 -0.47
CA LEU A 64 -16.89 0.32 -1.24
C LEU A 64 -15.52 0.91 -1.51
N PHE A 65 -14.48 0.11 -1.31
CA PHE A 65 -13.15 0.39 -1.85
C PHE A 65 -12.92 -0.53 -3.05
N MET A 66 -12.74 0.05 -4.23
CA MET A 66 -12.44 -0.67 -5.46
C MET A 66 -10.97 -0.46 -5.81
N VAL A 67 -10.19 -1.52 -5.68
CA VAL A 67 -8.76 -1.49 -5.99
C VAL A 67 -8.56 -1.13 -7.46
N ARG A 68 -7.79 -0.08 -7.73
CA ARG A 68 -7.30 0.29 -9.05
C ARG A 68 -5.93 -0.34 -9.28
N ASP A 69 -4.98 0.00 -8.42
CA ASP A 69 -3.58 -0.42 -8.51
C ASP A 69 -3.08 -0.90 -7.14
N VAL A 70 -2.13 -1.84 -7.18
CA VAL A 70 -1.42 -2.32 -6.00
C VAL A 70 0.07 -2.30 -6.31
N SER A 71 0.85 -1.66 -5.45
CA SER A 71 2.31 -1.60 -5.57
C SER A 71 2.98 -1.99 -4.25
N VAL A 72 4.16 -2.59 -4.35
CA VAL A 72 5.07 -2.77 -3.22
C VAL A 72 6.07 -1.62 -3.22
N LEU A 73 6.25 -1.00 -2.06
CA LEU A 73 7.18 0.10 -1.84
C LEU A 73 8.29 -0.35 -0.91
N ILE A 74 9.54 -0.15 -1.31
CA ILE A 74 10.72 -0.36 -0.47
C ILE A 74 11.48 0.96 -0.39
N GLU A 75 11.80 1.39 0.82
CA GLU A 75 12.78 2.46 1.03
C GLU A 75 14.10 1.80 1.41
N ASP A 76 15.12 2.00 0.58
CA ASP A 76 16.45 1.44 0.85
C ASP A 76 17.16 2.15 2.02
N SER A 77 18.39 1.74 2.32
CA SER A 77 19.20 2.34 3.37
C SER A 77 19.63 3.79 3.06
N GLU A 78 19.61 4.20 1.79
CA GLU A 78 19.98 5.55 1.34
C GLU A 78 18.76 6.50 1.32
N GLY A 79 17.56 5.97 1.55
CA GLY A 79 16.30 6.72 1.52
C GLY A 79 15.66 6.78 0.13
N THR A 80 16.16 6.01 -0.85
CA THR A 80 15.56 5.90 -2.17
C THR A 80 14.28 5.07 -2.09
N LEU A 81 13.18 5.62 -2.61
CA LEU A 81 11.92 4.91 -2.73
C LEU A 81 11.90 4.11 -4.04
N LEU A 82 11.82 2.79 -3.89
CA LEU A 82 11.67 1.83 -4.96
C LEU A 82 10.22 1.35 -4.97
N GLU A 83 9.59 1.42 -6.14
CA GLU A 83 8.21 0.99 -6.34
C GLU A 83 8.16 -0.11 -7.40
N ALA A 84 7.46 -1.21 -7.07
CA ALA A 84 7.18 -2.29 -8.00
C ALA A 84 5.67 -2.54 -8.03
N GLU A 85 5.12 -2.70 -9.23
CA GLU A 85 3.72 -3.13 -9.40
C GLU A 85 3.54 -4.56 -8.87
N ALA A 86 2.35 -4.84 -8.32
CA ALA A 86 2.02 -6.18 -7.86
C ALA A 86 2.01 -7.18 -9.02
N ALA A 87 2.77 -8.26 -8.87
CA ALA A 87 2.81 -9.34 -9.84
C ALA A 87 1.43 -10.03 -9.98
N PRO A 88 1.07 -10.47 -11.19
CA PRO A 88 -0.19 -11.14 -11.42
C PRO A 88 -0.19 -12.53 -10.78
N GLU A 89 -1.39 -12.99 -10.40
CA GLU A 89 -1.61 -14.27 -9.71
C GLU A 89 -0.91 -15.48 -10.37
N PRO A 90 -0.97 -15.69 -11.71
CA PRO A 90 -0.28 -16.81 -12.35
C PRO A 90 1.25 -16.78 -12.21
N ASP A 91 1.86 -15.60 -12.12
CA ASP A 91 3.31 -15.48 -11.99
C ASP A 91 3.75 -15.76 -10.55
N ILE A 92 2.94 -15.36 -9.57
CA ILE A 92 3.15 -15.75 -8.16
C ILE A 92 3.06 -17.27 -8.01
N ASP A 93 2.04 -17.89 -8.60
CA ASP A 93 1.82 -19.32 -8.51
C ASP A 93 2.98 -20.11 -9.15
N ARG A 94 3.42 -19.71 -10.36
CA ARG A 94 4.60 -20.31 -11.03
C ARG A 94 5.86 -20.22 -10.19
N LEU A 95 6.08 -19.07 -9.56
CA LEU A 95 7.27 -18.80 -8.78
C LEU A 95 7.28 -19.59 -7.46
N LEU A 96 6.14 -19.74 -6.79
CA LEU A 96 6.00 -20.60 -5.61
C LEU A 96 6.10 -22.09 -5.96
N ASP A 97 5.57 -22.51 -7.12
CA ASP A 97 5.71 -23.88 -7.61
C ASP A 97 7.17 -24.24 -7.89
N TYR A 98 7.96 -23.28 -8.40
CA TYR A 98 9.40 -23.43 -8.60
C TYR A 98 10.16 -23.45 -7.26
N HIS A 99 9.76 -22.61 -6.30
CA HIS A 99 10.39 -22.49 -4.97
C HIS A 99 9.55 -23.14 -3.84
N LYS A 100 9.37 -24.46 -3.90
CA LYS A 100 8.50 -25.22 -2.97
C LYS A 100 8.81 -25.06 -1.49
N THR A 101 10.04 -24.67 -1.13
CA THR A 101 10.47 -24.44 0.26
C THR A 101 9.71 -23.31 0.96
N LEU A 102 9.09 -22.41 0.21
CA LEU A 102 8.36 -21.24 0.73
C LEU A 102 6.89 -21.53 1.04
N GLY A 103 6.46 -22.75 0.75
CA GLY A 103 5.07 -23.17 0.82
C GLY A 103 4.21 -22.60 -0.30
N PRO A 104 2.98 -23.11 -0.45
CA PRO A 104 2.04 -22.60 -1.42
C PRO A 104 1.56 -21.19 -1.08
N ARG A 105 0.79 -20.62 -2.00
CA ARG A 105 -0.02 -19.43 -1.72
C ARG A 105 -1.23 -19.86 -0.88
N TYR A 106 -1.39 -19.25 0.29
CA TYR A 106 -2.51 -19.55 1.21
C TYR A 106 -3.70 -18.61 1.01
N ASN A 107 -3.48 -17.42 0.44
CA ASN A 107 -4.48 -16.36 0.31
C ASN A 107 -4.69 -15.95 -1.16
N PRO A 108 -5.87 -15.44 -1.55
CA PRO A 108 -6.07 -14.85 -2.87
C PRO A 108 -5.12 -13.67 -3.13
N THR A 109 -4.72 -13.45 -4.37
CA THR A 109 -3.91 -12.28 -4.71
C THR A 109 -4.75 -11.01 -4.69
N LEU A 110 -4.25 -9.94 -4.06
CA LEU A 110 -4.90 -8.62 -4.16
C LEU A 110 -4.60 -8.03 -5.54
N LYS A 111 -5.62 -7.95 -6.38
CA LYS A 111 -5.49 -7.49 -7.78
C LYS A 111 -6.33 -6.27 -8.06
N SER A 112 -6.03 -5.61 -9.19
CA SER A 112 -6.89 -4.55 -9.71
C SER A 112 -8.34 -5.05 -9.86
N ARG A 113 -9.28 -4.12 -9.69
CA ARG A 113 -10.73 -4.35 -9.68
C ARG A 113 -11.24 -5.26 -8.56
N THR A 114 -10.40 -5.57 -7.55
CA THR A 114 -10.87 -6.23 -6.33
C THR A 114 -11.81 -5.28 -5.59
N ARG A 115 -12.99 -5.78 -5.25
CA ARG A 115 -13.99 -5.07 -4.46
C ARG A 115 -13.77 -5.42 -2.99
N LEU A 116 -13.57 -4.40 -2.17
CA LEU A 116 -13.48 -4.51 -0.72
C LEU A 116 -14.69 -3.81 -0.14
N ASP A 117 -15.75 -4.57 0.12
CA ASP A 117 -17.02 -4.04 0.63
C ASP A 117 -16.87 -3.45 2.05
N PRO A 118 -17.79 -2.58 2.49
CA PRO A 118 -17.81 -2.07 3.86
C PRO A 118 -17.80 -3.20 4.91
N GLY A 119 -16.91 -3.11 5.90
CA GLY A 119 -16.73 -4.12 6.93
C GLY A 119 -16.00 -5.40 6.47
N HIS A 120 -15.58 -5.47 5.21
CA HIS A 120 -14.85 -6.62 4.67
C HIS A 120 -13.46 -6.70 5.32
N THR A 121 -13.12 -7.86 5.85
CA THR A 121 -11.77 -8.18 6.34
C THR A 121 -11.33 -9.48 5.69
N ALA A 122 -10.21 -9.45 4.97
CA ALA A 122 -9.64 -10.63 4.34
C ALA A 122 -8.12 -10.53 4.23
N ASP A 123 -7.49 -11.70 4.15
CA ASP A 123 -6.06 -11.82 3.92
C ASP A 123 -5.80 -11.99 2.42
N TYR A 124 -4.75 -11.34 1.93
CA TYR A 124 -4.34 -11.35 0.53
C TYR A 124 -2.84 -11.58 0.39
N THR A 125 -2.43 -12.19 -0.72
CA THR A 125 -1.03 -12.27 -1.11
C THR A 125 -0.72 -11.20 -2.16
N ILE A 126 0.44 -10.56 -2.04
CA ILE A 126 0.94 -9.53 -2.96
C ILE A 126 2.41 -9.84 -3.20
N ALA A 127 2.87 -9.77 -4.45
CA ALA A 127 4.30 -9.93 -4.73
C ALA A 127 4.82 -8.79 -5.59
N GLY A 128 6.08 -8.41 -5.40
CA GLY A 128 6.76 -7.38 -6.19
C GLY A 128 8.19 -7.78 -6.51
N ALA A 129 8.64 -7.47 -7.73
CA ALA A 129 9.99 -7.74 -8.19
C ALA A 129 10.85 -6.47 -8.12
N PHE A 130 12.05 -6.59 -7.56
CA PHE A 130 12.97 -5.48 -7.37
C PHE A 130 14.39 -5.84 -7.83
N LEU A 131 15.13 -4.83 -8.30
CA LEU A 131 16.54 -4.95 -8.68
C LEU A 131 17.45 -4.74 -7.46
N LEU A 132 17.31 -5.63 -6.48
CA LEU A 132 17.99 -5.59 -5.18
C LEU A 132 18.61 -6.94 -4.86
N THR A 133 19.63 -6.92 -4.03
CA THR A 133 20.17 -8.11 -3.35
C THR A 133 19.39 -8.40 -2.07
N GLU A 134 19.49 -9.62 -1.55
CA GLU A 134 18.91 -9.95 -0.24
C GLU A 134 19.50 -9.11 0.90
N ALA A 135 20.80 -8.77 0.82
CA ALA A 135 21.47 -7.94 1.80
C ALA A 135 20.93 -6.50 1.80
N GLU A 136 20.75 -5.89 0.63
CA GLU A 136 20.13 -4.56 0.49
C GLU A 136 18.68 -4.58 0.98
N PHE A 137 17.93 -5.64 0.66
CA PHE A 137 16.56 -5.79 1.16
C PHE A 137 16.52 -5.96 2.68
N ALA A 138 17.42 -6.73 3.28
CA ALA A 138 17.49 -6.89 4.73
C ALA A 138 17.86 -5.57 5.42
N ALA A 139 18.69 -4.74 4.80
CA ALA A 139 19.10 -3.42 5.27
C ALA A 139 18.09 -2.29 4.96
N ARG A 140 16.95 -2.61 4.32
CA ARG A 140 15.92 -1.63 3.97
C ARG A 140 15.45 -0.84 5.19
N ARG A 141 15.14 0.44 4.98
CA ARG A 141 14.58 1.30 6.02
C ARG A 141 13.10 1.03 6.23
N SER A 142 12.36 0.75 5.16
CA SER A 142 10.94 0.47 5.25
C SER A 142 10.45 -0.40 4.09
N LEU A 143 9.32 -1.07 4.33
CA LEU A 143 8.60 -1.88 3.36
C LEU A 143 7.11 -1.59 3.53
N ARG A 144 6.43 -1.23 2.46
CA ARG A 144 5.00 -0.92 2.49
C ARG A 144 4.29 -1.52 1.28
N VAL A 145 2.97 -1.66 1.40
CA VAL A 145 2.09 -1.97 0.28
C VAL A 145 1.20 -0.77 0.03
N LYS A 146 1.31 -0.18 -1.15
CA LYS A 146 0.44 0.92 -1.60
C LYS A 146 -0.76 0.33 -2.35
N ILE A 147 -1.95 0.63 -1.89
CA ILE A 147 -3.22 0.27 -2.52
C ILE A 147 -3.90 1.56 -2.95
N THR A 148 -4.26 1.65 -4.22
CA THR A 148 -4.94 2.82 -4.77
C THR A 148 -6.36 2.46 -5.17
N ASP A 149 -7.32 3.31 -4.80
CA ASP A 149 -8.73 3.20 -5.19
C ASP A 149 -8.97 3.78 -6.60
N VAL A 150 -10.04 3.36 -7.24
CA VAL A 150 -10.51 3.96 -8.52
C VAL A 150 -10.84 5.44 -8.37
N ASP A 151 -11.32 5.88 -7.21
CA ASP A 151 -11.63 7.26 -6.86
C ASP A 151 -10.37 8.06 -6.46
N GLY A 152 -9.19 7.43 -6.49
CA GLY A 152 -7.88 8.07 -6.29
C GLY A 152 -7.38 8.09 -4.85
N ALA A 153 -8.13 7.54 -3.89
CA ALA A 153 -7.65 7.36 -2.52
C ALA A 153 -6.44 6.40 -2.49
N GLN A 154 -5.37 6.76 -1.77
CA GLN A 154 -4.17 5.95 -1.64
C GLN A 154 -3.94 5.61 -0.17
N ILE A 155 -3.61 4.35 0.09
CA ILE A 155 -3.36 3.83 1.42
C ILE A 155 -2.10 3.00 1.37
N GLU A 156 -1.26 3.15 2.38
CA GLU A 156 -0.03 2.39 2.53
C GLU A 156 -0.11 1.52 3.79
N LEU A 157 0.05 0.21 3.61
CA LEU A 157 0.10 -0.75 4.70
C LEU A 157 1.56 -0.99 5.08
N ALA A 158 1.84 -0.99 6.38
CA ALA A 158 3.15 -1.27 6.94
C ALA A 158 3.20 -2.69 7.55
N PRO A 159 4.39 -3.22 7.86
CA PRO A 159 4.54 -4.48 8.56
C PRO A 159 3.94 -4.39 9.96
N SER A 160 3.24 -5.45 10.35
CA SER A 160 2.79 -5.57 11.73
C SER A 160 4.01 -5.57 12.66
N SER A 161 3.94 -4.78 13.75
CA SER A 161 4.99 -4.73 14.77
C SER A 161 5.03 -5.98 15.66
N THR A 162 4.05 -6.89 15.50
CA THR A 162 3.94 -8.13 16.26
C THR A 162 4.47 -9.27 15.41
N PRO A 163 5.53 -9.99 15.82
CA PRO A 163 6.03 -11.13 15.06
C PRO A 163 4.95 -12.22 14.99
N TYR A 164 4.66 -12.69 13.77
CA TYR A 164 3.83 -13.87 13.54
C TYR A 164 4.57 -15.09 14.10
N ARG A 165 4.01 -15.72 15.14
CA ARG A 165 4.52 -16.94 15.79
C ARG A 165 3.92 -18.18 15.15
#